data_AF-A0A8S1URA4-F1
#
_entry.id   AF-A0A8S1URA4-F1
#
_cell.length_a   1.000
_cell.length_b   1.000
_cell.length_c   1.000
_cell.angle_alpha   90.00
_cell.angle_beta   90.00
_cell.angle_gamma   90.00
#
_symmetry.space_group_name_H-M   'P 1'
#
loop_
_entity.id
_entity.type
_entity.pdbx_description
1 polymer ?
#
loop_
_entity_poly.entity_id
_entity_poly.type
_entity_poly.pdbx_seq_one_letter_code
_entity_poly.pdbx_strand_id
1 'polypeptide(L)'
;MAQPTSCREINLNNCKDGESVSGNCYWKTSTCVEKQCENLGLNTHDQCHNVLSTCTVAQDLQNCMKLATECSSYKKQEKYKFTSDKSLCSWRIDKCVNIQFSDADNYESYNTNLKCSEFLTKTDKCIVVESEKFRVH
;
A
#
# COMPACT_ATOMS: atom_id res chain seq x y z
N MET A 1 -34.85 -10.02 11.24
CA MET A 1 -34.70 -9.44 9.89
C MET A 1 -33.45 -10.08 9.29
N ALA A 2 -33.51 -10.58 8.06
CA ALA A 2 -32.34 -11.18 7.41
C ALA A 2 -31.37 -10.06 7.00
N GLN A 3 -30.09 -10.27 7.23
CA GLN A 3 -29.04 -9.37 6.78
C GLN A 3 -28.94 -9.43 5.25
N PRO A 4 -28.78 -8.29 4.54
CA PRO A 4 -28.67 -8.29 3.09
C PRO A 4 -27.46 -9.09 2.62
N THR A 5 -27.59 -9.79 1.50
CA THR A 5 -26.53 -10.65 0.98
C THR A 5 -25.42 -9.89 0.29
N SER A 6 -25.70 -8.69 -0.24
CA SER A 6 -24.71 -7.81 -0.87
C SER A 6 -24.79 -6.37 -0.38
N CYS A 7 -23.65 -5.69 -0.38
CA CYS A 7 -23.56 -4.26 -0.07
C CYS A 7 -24.47 -3.39 -0.95
N ARG A 8 -24.80 -3.81 -2.19
CA ARG A 8 -25.66 -3.02 -3.09
C ARG A 8 -27.10 -2.84 -2.59
N GLU A 9 -27.54 -3.68 -1.67
CA GLU A 9 -28.89 -3.63 -1.08
C GLU A 9 -28.95 -2.65 0.11
N ILE A 10 -27.82 -2.05 0.47
CA ILE A 10 -27.65 -1.22 1.66
C ILE A 10 -27.66 0.26 1.28
N ASN A 11 -28.42 1.07 2.03
CA ASN A 11 -28.48 2.52 1.84
C ASN A 11 -27.27 3.24 2.48
N LEU A 12 -27.12 4.55 2.20
CA LEU A 12 -26.00 5.37 2.69
C LEU A 12 -25.75 5.23 4.20
N ASN A 13 -26.82 5.29 5.00
CA ASN A 13 -26.73 5.34 6.46
C ASN A 13 -26.17 4.04 7.08
N ASN A 14 -26.24 2.94 6.35
CA ASN A 14 -25.85 1.62 6.83
C ASN A 14 -24.69 1.02 6.00
N CYS A 15 -24.08 1.76 5.08
CA CYS A 15 -22.99 1.25 4.27
C CYS A 15 -21.66 1.23 5.05
N LYS A 16 -21.48 0.20 5.88
CA LYS A 16 -20.32 0.01 6.74
C LYS A 16 -19.94 -1.47 6.81
N ASP A 17 -18.78 -1.73 7.41
CA ASP A 17 -18.23 -3.08 7.56
C ASP A 17 -19.20 -3.99 8.36
N GLY A 18 -19.46 -5.19 7.84
CA GLY A 18 -20.27 -6.20 8.51
C GLY A 18 -21.79 -6.05 8.35
N GLU A 19 -22.26 -5.21 7.42
CA GLU A 19 -23.70 -5.00 7.17
C GLU A 19 -24.25 -5.86 6.03
N SER A 20 -23.40 -6.49 5.21
CA SER A 20 -23.80 -7.57 4.30
C SER A 20 -23.27 -8.93 4.74
N VAL A 21 -23.90 -10.02 4.27
CA VAL A 21 -23.39 -11.40 4.43
C VAL A 21 -22.06 -11.58 3.69
N SER A 22 -21.84 -10.86 2.58
CA SER A 22 -20.57 -10.86 1.83
C SER A 22 -19.42 -10.16 2.56
N GLY A 23 -19.71 -9.36 3.59
CA GLY A 23 -18.71 -8.78 4.49
C GLY A 23 -18.67 -7.24 4.49
N ASN A 24 -17.50 -6.71 4.14
CA ASN A 24 -17.18 -5.29 4.31
C ASN A 24 -17.71 -4.44 3.16
N CYS A 25 -18.40 -3.34 3.48
CA CYS A 25 -19.00 -2.45 2.50
C CYS A 25 -18.33 -1.07 2.46
N TYR A 26 -18.34 -0.46 1.28
CA TYR A 26 -17.78 0.86 1.02
C TYR A 26 -18.78 1.73 0.28
N TRP A 27 -18.97 2.97 0.74
CA TRP A 27 -19.83 3.93 0.06
C TRP A 27 -19.08 4.62 -1.08
N LYS A 28 -19.43 4.28 -2.32
CA LYS A 28 -18.84 4.88 -3.52
C LYS A 28 -19.82 5.87 -4.15
N THR A 29 -19.58 7.16 -3.93
CA THR A 29 -20.34 8.31 -4.48
C THR A 29 -21.82 8.30 -4.10
N SER A 30 -22.61 7.38 -4.67
CA SER A 30 -24.07 7.28 -4.51
C SER A 30 -24.57 5.85 -4.31
N THR A 31 -23.67 4.86 -4.25
CA THR A 31 -24.03 3.45 -4.08
C THR A 31 -23.13 2.79 -3.05
N CYS A 32 -23.71 1.89 -2.26
CA CYS A 32 -22.95 1.00 -1.41
C CYS A 32 -22.46 -0.18 -2.25
N VAL A 33 -21.17 -0.49 -2.16
CA VAL A 33 -20.52 -1.54 -2.93
C VAL A 33 -19.63 -2.37 -2.03
N GLU A 34 -19.30 -3.58 -2.48
CA GLU A 34 -18.32 -4.43 -1.80
C GLU A 34 -17.00 -3.66 -1.68
N LYS A 35 -16.38 -3.71 -0.49
CA LYS A 35 -15.08 -3.10 -0.22
C LYS A 35 -13.99 -3.92 -0.93
N GLN A 36 -13.78 -3.59 -2.20
CA GLN A 36 -12.77 -4.18 -3.10
C GLN A 36 -11.95 -3.05 -3.71
N CYS A 37 -10.66 -3.28 -4.00
CA CYS A 37 -9.77 -2.22 -4.50
C CYS A 37 -10.39 -1.43 -5.68
N GLU A 38 -10.93 -2.14 -6.67
CA GLU A 38 -11.50 -1.56 -7.90
C GLU A 38 -12.72 -0.64 -7.63
N ASN A 39 -13.37 -0.81 -6.49
CA ASN A 39 -14.50 -0.01 -6.06
C ASN A 39 -14.08 1.26 -5.29
N LEU A 40 -12.84 1.34 -4.83
CA LEU A 40 -12.31 2.49 -4.11
C LEU A 40 -11.90 3.59 -5.09
N GLY A 41 -12.60 4.72 -5.08
CA GLY A 41 -12.28 5.91 -5.89
C GLY A 41 -11.25 6.81 -5.21
N LEU A 42 -10.10 6.24 -4.83
CA LEU A 42 -9.03 6.93 -4.12
C LEU A 42 -7.81 7.05 -5.04
N ASN A 43 -7.02 8.10 -4.84
CA ASN A 43 -5.99 8.52 -5.79
C ASN A 43 -4.57 8.51 -5.24
N THR A 44 -4.37 8.03 -4.00
CA THR A 44 -3.04 7.84 -3.43
C THR A 44 -2.87 6.46 -2.82
N HIS A 45 -1.62 5.97 -2.79
CA HIS A 45 -1.29 4.71 -2.14
C HIS A 45 -1.80 4.66 -0.70
N ASP A 46 -1.51 5.69 0.11
CA ASP A 46 -1.90 5.73 1.52
C ASP A 46 -3.41 5.63 1.71
N GLN A 47 -4.20 6.35 0.91
CA GLN A 47 -5.65 6.26 0.98
C GLN A 47 -6.14 4.84 0.67
N CYS A 48 -5.68 4.25 -0.43
CA CYS A 48 -6.04 2.89 -0.82
C CYS A 48 -5.64 1.86 0.25
N HIS A 49 -4.40 1.94 0.73
CA HIS A 49 -3.81 1.00 1.67
C HIS A 49 -4.42 1.12 3.08
N ASN A 50 -4.81 2.33 3.50
CA ASN A 50 -5.49 2.53 4.77
C ASN A 50 -6.91 1.94 4.78
N VAL A 51 -7.61 1.96 3.64
CA VAL A 51 -8.94 1.34 3.52
C VAL A 51 -8.83 -0.19 3.44
N LEU A 52 -7.87 -0.68 2.66
CA LEU A 52 -7.57 -2.11 2.49
C LEU A 52 -6.05 -2.25 2.29
N SER A 53 -5.38 -2.88 3.26
CA SER A 53 -3.91 -3.06 3.23
C SER A 53 -3.40 -3.91 2.07
N THR A 54 -4.29 -4.55 1.31
CA THR A 54 -3.98 -5.30 0.09
C THR A 54 -4.14 -4.47 -1.18
N CYS A 55 -4.46 -3.18 -1.06
CA CYS A 55 -4.71 -2.27 -2.16
C CYS A 55 -3.66 -1.14 -2.24
N THR A 56 -3.52 -0.58 -3.44
CA THR A 56 -2.69 0.60 -3.74
C THR A 56 -3.35 1.40 -4.86
N VAL A 57 -2.93 2.64 -5.10
CA VAL A 57 -3.46 3.43 -6.21
C VAL A 57 -3.07 2.80 -7.56
N ALA A 58 -4.03 2.77 -8.49
CA ALA A 58 -3.83 2.32 -9.85
C ALA A 58 -3.02 3.31 -10.70
N GLN A 59 -2.70 2.91 -11.93
CA GLN A 59 -1.87 3.70 -12.83
C GLN A 59 -2.57 4.98 -13.34
N ASP A 60 -3.90 4.98 -13.38
CA ASP A 60 -4.73 6.12 -13.78
C ASP A 60 -4.94 7.16 -12.66
N LEU A 61 -4.55 6.84 -11.41
CA LEU A 61 -4.74 7.69 -10.23
C LEU A 61 -6.21 8.07 -9.94
N GLN A 62 -7.18 7.31 -10.42
CA GLN A 62 -8.60 7.53 -10.14
C GLN A 62 -9.19 6.46 -9.21
N ASN A 63 -8.57 5.29 -9.15
CA ASN A 63 -9.03 4.17 -8.35
C ASN A 63 -7.88 3.40 -7.68
N CYS A 64 -8.24 2.46 -6.83
CA CYS A 64 -7.29 1.49 -6.28
C CYS A 64 -7.25 0.20 -7.09
N MET A 65 -6.07 -0.41 -7.13
CA MET A 65 -5.80 -1.75 -7.60
C MET A 65 -5.27 -2.61 -6.45
N LYS A 66 -5.21 -3.93 -6.64
CA LYS A 66 -4.47 -4.82 -5.73
C LYS A 66 -2.98 -4.48 -5.75
N LEU A 67 -2.28 -4.72 -4.65
CA LEU A 67 -0.82 -4.64 -4.63
C LEU A 67 -0.25 -5.57 -5.71
N ALA A 68 0.69 -5.05 -6.49
CA ALA A 68 1.42 -5.85 -7.45
C ALA A 68 2.44 -6.75 -6.73
N THR A 69 2.82 -7.86 -7.35
CA THR A 69 3.89 -8.74 -6.86
C THR A 69 5.27 -8.09 -6.97
N GLU A 70 5.45 -7.19 -7.93
CA GLU A 70 6.73 -6.56 -8.22
C GLU A 70 6.61 -5.03 -8.34
N CYS A 71 7.63 -4.31 -7.89
CA CYS A 71 7.66 -2.85 -7.94
C CYS A 71 7.65 -2.30 -9.37
N SER A 72 8.26 -3.01 -10.32
CA SER A 72 8.30 -2.68 -11.75
C SER A 72 6.91 -2.57 -12.39
N SER A 73 5.88 -3.17 -11.80
CA SER A 73 4.50 -3.03 -12.26
C SER A 73 3.91 -1.64 -11.98
N TYR A 74 4.51 -0.87 -11.07
CA TYR A 74 4.08 0.48 -10.77
C TYR A 74 4.71 1.46 -11.76
N LYS A 75 3.86 2.07 -12.60
CA LYS A 75 4.26 2.99 -13.68
C LYS A 75 4.04 4.47 -13.33
N LYS A 76 3.74 4.79 -12.07
CA LYS A 76 3.55 6.17 -11.59
C LYS A 76 4.42 6.47 -10.38
N GLN A 77 4.89 7.70 -10.35
CA GLN A 77 5.69 8.30 -9.28
C GLN A 77 4.84 8.50 -8.03
N GLU A 78 4.70 7.46 -7.22
CA GLU A 78 4.29 7.59 -5.83
C GLU A 78 5.54 7.61 -4.94
N LYS A 79 5.46 8.28 -3.79
CA LYS A 79 6.58 8.38 -2.83
C LYS A 79 7.09 7.00 -2.43
N TYR A 80 6.16 6.09 -2.14
CA TYR A 80 6.41 4.68 -1.88
C TYR A 80 5.15 3.85 -2.15
N LYS A 81 5.34 2.54 -2.34
CA LYS A 81 4.27 1.52 -2.37
C LYS A 81 4.78 0.23 -1.76
N PHE A 82 3.88 -0.67 -1.39
CA PHE A 82 4.23 -2.05 -1.05
C PHE A 82 3.95 -2.99 -2.22
N THR A 83 4.65 -4.13 -2.28
CA THR A 83 4.20 -5.30 -3.05
C THR A 83 3.27 -6.17 -2.22
N SER A 84 2.58 -7.12 -2.86
CA SER A 84 1.83 -8.16 -2.14
C SER A 84 2.70 -8.96 -1.17
N ASP A 85 4.00 -9.08 -1.47
CA ASP A 85 5.02 -9.72 -0.64
C ASP A 85 5.61 -8.78 0.42
N LYS A 86 4.96 -7.63 0.65
CA LYS A 86 5.32 -6.61 1.65
C LYS A 86 6.68 -5.95 1.41
N SER A 87 7.23 -6.07 0.21
CA SER A 87 8.47 -5.40 -0.15
C SER A 87 8.21 -3.93 -0.43
N LEU A 88 9.06 -3.03 0.07
CA LEU A 88 8.90 -1.59 -0.17
C LEU A 88 9.45 -1.19 -1.55
N CYS A 89 8.65 -0.44 -2.28
CA CYS A 89 8.95 0.08 -3.60
C CYS A 89 9.11 1.60 -3.54
N SER A 90 10.07 2.14 -4.28
CA SER A 90 10.18 3.59 -4.51
C SER A 90 10.56 3.88 -5.95
N TRP A 91 10.26 5.09 -6.41
CA TRP A 91 10.57 5.53 -7.76
C TRP A 91 12.04 5.92 -7.87
N ARG A 92 12.76 5.36 -8.85
CA ARG A 92 14.16 5.67 -9.14
C ARG A 92 14.32 5.98 -10.62
N ILE A 93 14.83 7.17 -10.92
CA ILE A 93 15.07 7.68 -12.28
C ILE A 93 13.78 7.65 -13.10
N ASP A 94 13.53 6.55 -13.82
CA ASP A 94 12.43 6.36 -14.77
C ASP A 94 11.51 5.17 -14.42
N LYS A 95 11.80 4.41 -13.37
CA LYS A 95 11.04 3.20 -13.02
C LYS A 95 10.87 3.02 -11.51
N CYS A 96 9.82 2.29 -11.13
CA CYS A 96 9.65 1.88 -9.75
C CYS A 96 10.43 0.58 -9.50
N VAL A 97 11.27 0.59 -8.47
CA VAL A 97 12.12 -0.54 -8.10
C VAL A 97 11.90 -0.90 -6.64
N ASN A 98 12.24 -2.14 -6.31
CA ASN A 98 12.33 -2.53 -4.92
C ASN A 98 13.48 -1.76 -4.27
N ILE A 99 13.25 -1.24 -3.08
CA ILE A 99 14.31 -0.58 -2.32
C ILE A 99 15.19 -1.68 -1.75
N GLN A 100 16.40 -1.80 -2.27
CA GLN A 100 17.42 -2.70 -1.74
C GLN A 100 18.33 -1.90 -0.81
N PHE A 101 18.91 -2.56 0.20
CA PHE A 101 19.78 -1.91 1.20
C PHE A 101 20.98 -1.18 0.60
N SER A 102 21.47 -1.60 -0.57
CA SER A 102 22.54 -0.92 -1.31
C SER A 102 22.15 0.47 -1.84
N ASP A 103 20.86 0.82 -1.82
CA ASP A 103 20.35 2.12 -2.25
C ASP A 103 20.24 3.15 -1.10
N ALA A 104 20.51 2.72 0.15
CA ALA A 104 20.44 3.56 1.34
C ALA A 104 21.58 4.57 1.46
N ASP A 105 22.73 4.33 0.79
CA ASP A 105 23.87 5.24 0.75
C ASP A 105 23.55 6.59 0.06
N ASN A 106 22.41 6.71 -0.62
CA ASN A 106 22.07 7.88 -1.44
C ASN A 106 20.85 8.68 -0.95
N TYR A 107 20.41 8.48 0.29
CA TYR A 107 19.23 9.19 0.78
C TYR A 107 19.45 9.75 2.18
N GLU A 108 19.65 11.08 2.27
CA GLU A 108 19.86 11.83 3.51
C GLU A 108 18.81 11.61 4.61
N SER A 109 17.69 10.96 4.29
CA SER A 109 16.61 10.71 5.25
C SER A 109 16.69 9.36 5.96
N TYR A 110 17.58 8.42 5.59
CA TYR A 110 17.68 7.07 6.20
C TYR A 110 19.03 6.81 6.90
N ASN A 111 19.79 7.87 7.17
CA ASN A 111 21.18 7.83 7.66
C ASN A 111 21.33 7.43 9.14
N THR A 112 20.26 6.98 9.81
CA THR A 112 20.30 6.65 11.23
C THR A 112 19.79 5.24 11.50
N ASN A 113 20.47 4.53 12.41
CA ASN A 113 20.11 3.19 12.88
C ASN A 113 18.62 3.07 13.25
N LEU A 114 18.04 4.13 13.83
CA LEU A 114 16.64 4.18 14.25
C LEU A 114 15.67 4.11 13.06
N LYS A 115 15.93 4.87 12.00
CA LYS A 115 15.11 4.91 10.78
C LYS A 115 15.30 3.67 9.90
N CYS A 116 16.49 3.04 9.98
CA CYS A 116 16.75 1.73 9.36
C CYS A 116 15.98 0.61 10.05
N SER A 117 15.78 0.69 11.37
CA SER A 117 15.15 -0.39 12.16
C SER A 117 13.62 -0.44 11.99
N GLU A 118 12.97 0.69 11.71
CA GLU A 118 11.53 0.74 11.36
C GLU A 118 11.22 0.18 9.97
N PHE A 119 12.23 0.05 9.10
CA PHE A 119 12.14 -0.48 7.74
C PHE A 119 12.13 -2.02 7.68
N LEU A 120 12.40 -2.69 8.80
CA LEU A 120 12.65 -4.14 8.84
C LEU A 120 11.37 -4.96 9.01
N THR A 121 11.00 -5.75 8.00
CA THR A 121 10.22 -6.98 8.21
C THR A 121 11.13 -8.20 8.26
N LYS A 122 11.48 -8.54 9.50
CA LYS A 122 11.64 -9.89 10.07
C LYS A 122 12.92 -10.73 9.92
N THR A 123 13.94 -10.41 9.11
CA THR A 123 15.17 -11.25 9.12
C THR A 123 16.53 -10.55 9.11
N ASP A 124 16.64 -9.29 8.68
CA ASP A 124 17.96 -8.65 8.57
C ASP A 124 18.19 -7.62 9.68
N LYS A 125 19.35 -7.67 10.34
CA LYS A 125 19.75 -6.68 11.36
C LYS A 125 20.59 -5.59 10.69
N CYS A 126 20.14 -4.34 10.77
CA CYS A 126 20.88 -3.18 10.28
C CYS A 126 21.88 -2.69 11.35
N ILE A 127 23.14 -2.50 10.98
CA ILE A 127 24.15 -1.83 11.81
C ILE A 127 24.87 -0.76 10.97
N VAL A 128 24.86 0.50 11.42
CA VAL A 128 25.69 1.58 10.88
C VAL A 128 27.15 1.30 11.23
N VAL A 129 28.01 1.19 10.22
CA VAL A 129 29.47 1.15 10.39
C VAL A 129 30.00 2.56 10.16
N GLU A 130 30.81 3.09 11.08
CA GLU A 130 31.48 4.39 10.96
C GLU A 130 32.37 4.42 9.72
N SER A 131 31.80 4.88 8.60
CA SER A 131 32.39 5.41 7.36
C SER A 131 31.42 5.18 6.19
N GLU A 132 30.29 5.91 6.20
CA GLU A 132 29.41 6.16 5.03
C GLU A 132 29.06 4.96 4.14
N LYS A 133 29.04 3.73 4.69
CA LYS A 133 28.62 2.51 3.99
C LYS A 133 27.95 1.55 4.94
N PHE A 134 26.71 1.17 4.62
CA PHE A 134 25.95 0.18 5.37
C PHE A 134 26.46 -1.24 5.07
N ARG A 135 26.47 -2.12 6.09
CA ARG A 135 26.76 -3.56 5.92
C ARG A 135 25.72 -4.39 6.67
N VAL A 136 25.15 -5.40 6.01
CA VAL A 136 24.20 -6.36 6.59
C VAL A 136 24.93 -7.69 6.88
N HIS A 137 24.55 -8.35 7.97
CA HIS A 137 24.93 -9.74 8.32
C HIS A 137 23.68 -10.51 8.72
#